data_AF-A0A7D5GCK0-F1
#
_entry.id   AF-A0A7D5GCK0-F1
#
_cell.length_a   1.000
_cell.length_b   1.000
_cell.length_c   1.000
_cell.angle_alpha   90.00
_cell.angle_beta   90.00
_cell.angle_gamma   90.00
#
_symmetry.space_group_name_H-M   'P 1'
#
loop_
_entity.id
_entity.type
_entity.pdbx_description
1 polymer ?
#
loop_
_entity_poly.entity_id
_entity_poly.type
_entity_poly.pdbx_seq_one_letter_code
_entity_poly.pdbx_strand_id
1 'polypeptide(L)'
;MVGRNRRFKLADTAQQVVGGFLLAGPFVVTEEVWTLAASMAWYQAVATVVIVFGIGYGALYKADADRDPDRETEIAGVPVRFVSLIAVSYLSVLILALAFDAPETFLAETYGDGTLAQALVTLKAVSVGAVFSVVGAATADSVF
;
A
#
# COMPACT_ATOMS: atom_id res chain seq x y z
N MET A 1 3.63 6.60 -32.55
CA MET A 1 4.20 5.30 -32.13
C MET A 1 3.06 4.51 -31.52
N VAL A 2 2.83 3.27 -31.97
CA VAL A 2 1.66 2.47 -31.57
C VAL A 2 1.80 2.08 -30.10
N GLY A 3 0.90 2.56 -29.24
CA GLY A 3 0.78 2.14 -27.85
C GLY A 3 0.57 0.64 -27.77
N ARG A 4 1.59 -0.08 -27.35
CA ARG A 4 1.54 -1.53 -27.23
C ARG A 4 0.77 -1.86 -25.96
N ASN A 5 -0.53 -2.11 -26.09
CA ASN A 5 -1.40 -2.73 -25.07
C ASN A 5 -0.68 -3.95 -24.47
N ARG A 6 0.08 -3.75 -23.39
CA ARG A 6 0.76 -4.82 -22.67
C ARG A 6 -0.19 -5.31 -21.60
N ARG A 7 -0.68 -6.54 -21.77
CA ARG A 7 -1.27 -7.33 -20.69
C ARG A 7 -0.33 -7.31 -19.48
N PHE A 8 -0.90 -7.19 -18.28
CA PHE A 8 -0.16 -7.24 -17.01
C PHE A 8 0.82 -8.42 -16.98
N LYS A 9 2.07 -8.15 -16.62
CA LYS A 9 3.14 -9.15 -16.51
C LYS A 9 3.67 -9.18 -15.09
N LEU A 10 4.30 -10.30 -14.71
CA LEU A 10 4.98 -10.43 -13.41
C LEU A 10 6.05 -9.34 -13.16
N ALA A 11 6.64 -8.80 -14.23
CA ALA A 11 7.58 -7.68 -14.14
C ALA A 11 6.93 -6.41 -13.56
N ASP A 12 5.64 -6.19 -13.83
CA ASP A 12 4.88 -5.05 -13.32
C ASP A 12 4.71 -5.15 -11.79
N THR A 13 4.47 -6.36 -11.27
CA THR A 13 4.48 -6.61 -9.82
C THR A 13 5.86 -6.32 -9.20
N ALA A 14 6.96 -6.68 -9.87
CA ALA A 14 8.30 -6.41 -9.35
C ALA A 14 8.58 -4.90 -9.24
N GLN A 15 8.16 -4.11 -10.23
CA GLN A 15 8.27 -2.65 -10.20
C GLN A 15 7.44 -2.06 -9.06
N GLN A 16 6.18 -2.51 -8.92
CA GLN A 16 5.31 -2.09 -7.81
C GLN A 16 5.97 -2.39 -6.46
N VAL A 17 6.61 -3.56 -6.30
CA VAL A 17 7.30 -3.93 -5.07
C VAL A 17 8.46 -2.98 -4.80
N VAL A 18 9.32 -2.73 -5.78
CA VAL A 18 10.45 -1.80 -5.62
C VAL A 18 9.97 -0.40 -5.23
N GLY A 19 8.96 0.13 -5.92
CA GLY A 19 8.38 1.44 -5.62
C GLY A 19 7.69 1.48 -4.25
N GLY A 20 6.96 0.43 -3.92
CA GLY A 20 6.22 0.30 -2.66
C GLY A 20 7.14 0.24 -1.44
N PHE A 21 8.22 -0.55 -1.51
CA PHE A 21 9.23 -0.63 -0.45
C PHE A 21 9.97 0.69 -0.27
N LEU A 22 10.36 1.34 -1.38
CA LEU A 22 11.17 2.56 -1.35
C LEU A 22 10.48 3.67 -0.54
N LEU A 23 9.17 3.87 -0.74
CA LEU A 23 8.43 4.90 -0.03
C LEU A 23 7.85 4.42 1.31
N ALA A 24 7.62 3.13 1.53
CA ALA A 24 7.13 2.62 2.80
C ALA A 24 8.18 2.67 3.93
N GLY A 25 9.44 2.34 3.60
CA GLY A 25 10.52 2.16 4.59
C GLY A 25 10.65 3.29 5.62
N PRO A 26 10.79 4.56 5.21
CA PRO A 26 10.97 5.67 6.14
C PRO A 26 9.83 5.85 7.14
N PHE A 27 8.59 5.51 6.78
CA PHE A 27 7.41 5.73 7.64
C PHE A 27 7.14 4.56 8.60
N VAL A 28 7.59 3.35 8.25
CA VAL A 28 7.45 2.18 9.13
C VAL A 28 8.27 2.34 10.40
N VAL A 29 9.40 3.05 10.33
CA VAL A 29 10.37 3.15 11.42
C VAL A 29 10.21 4.41 12.28
N THR A 30 9.16 5.20 12.07
CA THR A 30 8.93 6.48 12.76
C THR A 30 7.83 6.37 13.81
N GLU A 31 8.13 6.76 15.05
CA GLU A 31 7.22 6.72 16.19
C GLU A 31 5.92 7.52 15.95
N GLU A 32 5.99 8.61 15.19
CA GLU A 32 4.85 9.48 14.90
C GLU A 32 3.73 8.74 14.16
N VAL A 33 4.09 7.82 13.25
CA VAL A 33 3.11 7.01 12.50
C VAL A 33 2.40 6.02 13.42
N TRP A 34 3.14 5.40 14.34
CA TRP A 34 2.59 4.45 15.30
C TRP A 34 1.71 5.14 16.34
N THR A 35 2.14 6.30 16.83
CA THR A 35 1.35 7.15 17.74
C THR A 35 0.05 7.61 17.07
N LEU A 36 0.13 8.04 15.80
CA LEU A 36 -1.06 8.40 15.03
C LEU A 36 -1.99 7.20 14.90
N ALA A 37 -1.48 6.03 14.49
CA ALA A 37 -2.25 4.80 14.34
C ALA A 37 -2.93 4.35 15.65
N ALA A 38 -2.25 4.47 16.78
CA ALA A 38 -2.80 4.18 18.10
C ALA A 38 -4.00 5.09 18.44
N SER A 39 -3.90 6.38 18.10
CA SER A 39 -4.95 7.38 18.35
C SER A 39 -6.16 7.28 17.40
N MET A 40 -6.03 6.57 16.27
CA MET A 40 -7.07 6.53 15.24
C MET A 40 -8.31 5.76 15.70
N ALA A 41 -9.48 6.35 15.45
CA ALA A 41 -10.75 5.62 15.47
C ALA A 41 -10.84 4.67 14.26
N TRP A 42 -11.67 3.63 14.38
CA TRP A 42 -11.83 2.62 13.32
C TRP A 42 -12.30 3.23 11.98
N TYR A 43 -13.16 4.25 12.01
CA TYR A 43 -13.65 4.91 10.79
C TYR A 43 -12.57 5.75 10.10
N GLN A 44 -11.59 6.28 10.86
CA GLN A 44 -10.43 6.96 10.27
C GLN A 44 -9.55 5.95 9.53
N ALA A 45 -9.39 4.73 10.07
CA ALA A 45 -8.66 3.68 9.38
C ALA A 45 -9.34 3.27 8.07
N VAL A 46 -10.68 3.14 8.08
CA VAL A 46 -11.46 2.89 6.84
C VAL A 46 -11.30 4.04 5.85
N ALA A 47 -11.35 5.30 6.30
CA ALA A 47 -11.13 6.45 5.43
C ALA A 47 -9.72 6.42 4.79
N THR A 48 -8.69 6.05 5.55
CA THR A 48 -7.33 5.87 5.01
C THR A 48 -7.30 4.79 3.93
N VAL A 49 -7.97 3.66 4.13
CA VAL A 49 -8.09 2.62 3.10
C VAL A 49 -8.74 3.18 1.83
N VAL A 50 -9.84 3.92 1.94
CA VAL A 50 -10.50 4.56 0.78
C VAL A 50 -9.55 5.51 0.06
N ILE A 51 -8.73 6.29 0.80
CA ILE A 51 -7.71 7.17 0.22
C ILE A 51 -6.67 6.37 -0.57
N VAL A 52 -6.16 5.26 -0.03
CA VAL A 52 -5.20 4.40 -0.73
C VAL A 52 -5.77 3.88 -2.05
N PHE A 53 -7.01 3.39 -2.03
CA PHE A 53 -7.70 2.95 -3.25
C PHE A 53 -7.89 4.08 -4.26
N GLY A 54 -8.29 5.27 -3.79
CA GLY A 54 -8.46 6.46 -4.63
C GLY A 54 -7.16 6.91 -5.29
N ILE A 55 -6.05 6.94 -4.53
CA ILE A 55 -4.73 7.28 -5.05
C ILE A 55 -4.27 6.23 -6.06
N GLY A 56 -4.39 4.94 -5.74
CA GLY A 56 -3.98 3.87 -6.65
C GLY A 56 -4.75 3.90 -7.98
N TYR A 57 -6.06 4.10 -7.92
CA TYR A 57 -6.89 4.18 -9.12
C TYR A 57 -6.58 5.44 -9.94
N GLY A 58 -6.45 6.59 -9.26
CA GLY A 58 -6.10 7.85 -9.89
C GLY A 58 -4.72 7.79 -10.57
N ALA A 59 -3.72 7.21 -9.90
CA ALA A 59 -2.39 7.07 -10.43
C ALA A 59 -2.33 6.12 -11.63
N LEU A 60 -3.05 4.98 -11.60
CA LEU A 60 -3.05 4.04 -12.71
C LEU A 60 -3.88 4.51 -13.91
N TYR A 61 -5.07 5.08 -13.71
CA TYR A 61 -6.05 5.25 -14.80
C TYR A 61 -6.44 6.70 -15.08
N LYS A 62 -6.09 7.65 -14.21
CA LYS A 62 -6.36 9.07 -14.45
C LYS A 62 -5.11 9.87 -14.77
N ALA A 63 -3.96 9.49 -14.21
CA ALA A 63 -2.69 10.13 -14.49
C ALA A 63 -2.02 9.61 -15.78
N ASP A 64 -2.29 8.37 -16.17
CA ASP A 64 -1.81 7.78 -17.42
C ASP A 64 -2.95 7.71 -18.45
N ALA A 65 -2.96 8.63 -19.42
CA ALA A 65 -4.01 8.75 -20.43
C ALA A 65 -4.04 7.59 -21.44
N ASP A 66 -2.97 6.79 -21.51
CA ASP A 66 -2.89 5.63 -22.39
C ASP A 66 -3.49 4.37 -21.74
N ARG A 67 -3.82 4.42 -20.43
CA ARG A 67 -4.38 3.29 -19.68
C ARG A 67 -5.90 3.36 -19.61
N ASP A 68 -6.52 2.27 -20.07
CA ASP A 68 -7.97 2.09 -20.07
C ASP A 68 -8.32 0.87 -19.20
N PRO A 69 -9.00 1.05 -18.04
CA PRO A 69 -9.33 -0.04 -17.14
C PRO A 69 -10.21 -1.11 -17.81
N ASP A 70 -11.08 -0.71 -18.74
CA ASP A 70 -12.00 -1.63 -19.46
C ASP A 70 -11.26 -2.59 -20.41
N ARG A 71 -9.96 -2.39 -20.60
CA ARG A 71 -9.10 -3.21 -21.46
C ARG A 71 -8.13 -4.09 -20.68
N GLU A 72 -8.14 -4.02 -19.36
CA GLU A 72 -7.28 -4.84 -18.52
C GLU A 72 -7.87 -6.21 -18.23
N THR A 73 -7.01 -7.15 -17.82
CA THR A 73 -7.49 -8.42 -17.29
C THR A 73 -8.14 -8.15 -15.93
N GLU A 74 -9.38 -8.59 -15.75
CA GLU A 74 -10.15 -8.35 -14.52
C GLU A 74 -10.38 -9.63 -13.73
N ILE A 75 -10.50 -9.49 -12.41
CA ILE A 75 -11.01 -10.52 -11.50
C ILE A 75 -12.18 -9.87 -10.74
N ALA A 76 -13.36 -10.49 -10.82
CA ALA A 76 -14.60 -9.98 -10.21
C ALA A 76 -14.94 -8.52 -10.58
N GLY A 77 -14.61 -8.11 -11.82
CA GLY A 77 -14.85 -6.74 -12.31
C GLY A 77 -13.83 -5.70 -11.86
N VAL A 78 -12.71 -6.12 -11.25
CA VAL A 78 -11.62 -5.24 -10.84
C VAL A 78 -10.35 -5.60 -11.62
N PRO A 79 -9.66 -4.64 -12.24
CA PRO A 79 -8.42 -4.92 -12.95
C PRO A 79 -7.34 -5.55 -12.06
N VAL A 80 -6.71 -6.63 -12.54
CA VAL A 80 -5.70 -7.40 -11.80
C VAL A 80 -4.50 -6.53 -11.42
N ARG A 81 -4.12 -5.58 -12.29
CA ARG A 81 -3.03 -4.64 -12.01
C ARG A 81 -3.34 -3.76 -10.80
N PHE A 82 -4.56 -3.25 -10.70
CA PHE A 82 -5.01 -2.48 -9.54
C PHE A 82 -5.02 -3.34 -8.28
N VAL A 83 -5.53 -4.58 -8.36
CA VAL A 83 -5.48 -5.52 -7.23
C VAL A 83 -4.03 -5.78 -6.79
N SER A 84 -3.12 -6.01 -7.74
CA SER A 84 -1.69 -6.16 -7.47
C SER A 84 -1.11 -4.91 -6.80
N LEU A 85 -1.41 -3.72 -7.33
CA LEU A 85 -0.92 -2.46 -6.78
C LEU A 85 -1.34 -2.30 -5.31
N ILE A 86 -2.62 -2.51 -5.01
CA ILE A 86 -3.13 -2.41 -3.65
C ILE A 86 -2.48 -3.47 -2.76
N ALA A 87 -2.45 -4.73 -3.18
CA ALA A 87 -1.85 -5.80 -2.41
C ALA A 87 -0.37 -5.52 -2.10
N VAL A 88 0.41 -5.13 -3.11
CA VAL A 88 1.83 -4.80 -2.95
C VAL A 88 2.02 -3.60 -2.01
N SER A 89 1.18 -2.58 -2.10
CA SER A 89 1.29 -1.40 -1.24
C SER A 89 1.12 -1.74 0.24
N TYR A 90 0.12 -2.54 0.58
CA TYR A 90 -0.10 -2.99 1.97
C TYR A 90 0.95 -4.01 2.42
N LEU A 91 1.26 -5.00 1.58
CA LEU A 91 2.21 -6.05 1.93
C LEU A 91 3.63 -5.51 2.09
N SER A 92 4.04 -4.53 1.30
CA SER A 92 5.36 -3.90 1.46
C SER A 92 5.51 -3.29 2.85
N VAL A 93 4.52 -2.52 3.28
CA VAL A 93 4.52 -1.87 4.61
C VAL A 93 4.45 -2.90 5.72
N LEU A 94 3.58 -3.92 5.59
CA LEU A 94 3.44 -4.98 6.58
C LEU A 94 4.72 -5.80 6.73
N ILE A 95 5.33 -6.22 5.62
CA ILE A 95 6.57 -6.99 5.62
C ILE A 95 7.68 -6.17 6.27
N LEU A 96 7.82 -4.89 5.93
CA LEU A 96 8.82 -4.02 6.55
C LEU A 96 8.56 -3.83 8.05
N ALA A 97 7.31 -3.63 8.47
CA ALA A 97 6.96 -3.45 9.88
C ALA A 97 7.31 -4.69 10.70
N LEU A 98 7.02 -5.89 10.19
CA LEU A 98 7.38 -7.14 10.84
C LEU A 98 8.88 -7.41 10.79
N ALA A 99 9.55 -7.11 9.67
CA ALA A 99 10.99 -7.33 9.52
C ALA A 99 11.83 -6.43 10.44
N PHE A 100 11.33 -5.23 10.75
CA PHE A 100 11.97 -4.28 11.66
C PHE A 100 11.46 -4.39 13.10
N ASP A 101 10.61 -5.37 13.39
CA ASP A 101 10.05 -5.59 14.72
C ASP A 101 9.35 -4.34 15.30
N ALA A 102 8.73 -3.56 14.42
CA ALA A 102 8.11 -2.29 14.76
C ALA A 102 6.88 -2.45 15.68
N PRO A 103 6.00 -3.46 15.51
CA PRO A 103 4.91 -3.68 16.46
C PRO A 103 5.36 -3.94 17.89
N GLU A 104 6.44 -4.70 18.09
CA GLU A 104 6.98 -4.94 19.44
C GLU A 104 7.59 -3.65 19.96
N THR A 105 8.48 -3.03 19.17
CA THR A 105 9.21 -1.80 19.52
C THR A 105 8.29 -0.64 19.94
N PHE A 106 7.22 -0.38 19.20
CA PHE A 106 6.40 0.82 19.42
C PHE A 106 5.12 0.59 20.22
N LEU A 107 4.65 -0.67 20.37
CA LEU A 107 3.32 -0.94 20.95
C LEU A 107 3.34 -1.90 22.15
N ALA A 108 4.37 -2.72 22.35
CA ALA A 108 4.36 -3.76 23.37
C ALA A 108 4.19 -3.20 24.79
N GLU A 109 4.80 -2.07 25.11
CA GLU A 109 4.67 -1.43 26.42
C GLU A 109 3.21 -0.99 26.71
N THR A 110 2.51 -0.49 25.70
CA THR A 110 1.15 0.07 25.88
C THR A 110 0.06 -0.98 25.78
N TYR A 111 0.20 -1.93 24.86
CA TYR A 111 -0.86 -2.88 24.51
C TYR A 111 -0.56 -4.31 24.94
N GLY A 112 0.67 -4.61 25.37
CA GLY A 112 1.15 -5.96 25.60
C GLY A 112 1.54 -6.67 24.30
N ASP A 113 2.60 -7.48 24.38
CA ASP A 113 3.09 -8.26 23.25
C ASP A 113 2.15 -9.42 22.89
N GLY A 114 2.00 -9.68 21.59
CA GLY A 114 1.15 -10.71 21.01
C GLY A 114 -0.36 -10.48 21.16
N THR A 115 -0.80 -9.28 21.56
CA THR A 115 -2.21 -9.01 21.82
C THR A 115 -3.00 -8.65 20.55
N LEU A 116 -4.31 -8.88 20.58
CA LEU A 116 -5.21 -8.44 19.51
C LEU A 116 -5.19 -6.91 19.35
N ALA A 117 -5.06 -6.17 20.45
CA ALA A 117 -4.99 -4.71 20.42
C ALA A 117 -3.73 -4.23 19.66
N GLN A 118 -2.57 -4.83 19.94
CA GLN A 118 -1.34 -4.58 19.20
C GLN A 118 -1.53 -4.87 17.71
N ALA A 119 -2.09 -6.02 17.35
CA ALA A 119 -2.36 -6.37 15.96
C ALA A 119 -3.28 -5.37 15.24
N LEU A 120 -4.34 -4.90 15.91
CA LEU A 120 -5.26 -3.90 15.36
C LEU A 120 -4.59 -2.56 15.12
N VAL A 121 -3.73 -2.10 16.03
CA VAL A 121 -2.97 -0.85 15.85
C VAL A 121 -1.93 -1.02 14.74
N THR A 122 -1.27 -2.16 14.64
CA THR A 122 -0.38 -2.48 13.51
C THR A 122 -1.12 -2.38 12.18
N LEU A 123 -2.33 -2.92 12.05
CA LEU A 123 -3.12 -2.79 10.81
C LEU A 123 -3.46 -1.33 10.47
N LYS A 124 -3.71 -0.48 11.48
CA LYS A 124 -3.90 0.97 11.27
C LYS A 124 -2.60 1.62 10.79
N ALA A 125 -1.46 1.30 11.41
CA ALA A 125 -0.15 1.81 10.99
C ALA A 125 0.21 1.38 9.56
N VAL A 126 -0.05 0.11 9.21
CA VAL A 126 0.10 -0.39 7.84
C VAL A 126 -0.79 0.39 6.87
N SER A 127 -2.03 0.69 7.25
CA SER A 127 -2.94 1.49 6.42
C SER A 127 -2.43 2.91 6.18
N VAL A 128 -1.84 3.55 7.20
CA VAL A 128 -1.21 4.87 7.06
C VAL A 128 0.01 4.79 6.14
N GLY A 129 0.91 3.83 6.37
CA GLY A 129 2.10 3.63 5.52
C GLY A 129 1.75 3.30 4.07
N ALA A 130 0.64 2.59 3.84
CA ALA A 130 0.17 2.23 2.50
C ALA A 130 -0.18 3.44 1.63
N VAL A 131 -0.54 4.59 2.22
CA VAL A 131 -0.76 5.86 1.50
C VAL A 131 0.50 6.30 0.76
N PHE A 132 1.68 6.11 1.36
CA PHE A 132 2.96 6.44 0.73
C PHE A 132 3.44 5.34 -0.20
N SER A 133 3.26 4.08 0.23
CA SER A 133 3.65 2.91 -0.57
C SER A 133 2.93 2.86 -1.92
N VAL A 134 1.63 3.17 -1.96
CA VAL A 134 0.84 3.13 -3.21
C VAL A 134 1.31 4.16 -4.23
N VAL A 135 1.73 5.34 -3.79
CA VAL A 135 2.29 6.38 -4.68
C VAL A 135 3.60 5.90 -5.30
N GLY A 136 4.48 5.31 -4.48
CA GLY A 136 5.77 4.78 -4.94
C GLY A 136 5.58 3.62 -5.91
N ALA A 137 4.73 2.66 -5.55
CA ALA A 137 4.42 1.50 -6.36
C ALA A 137 3.79 1.88 -7.70
N ALA A 138 2.80 2.80 -7.70
CA ALA A 138 2.15 3.25 -8.93
C ALA A 138 3.09 4.06 -9.83
N THR A 139 3.98 4.87 -9.24
CA THR A 139 4.98 5.63 -10.00
C THR A 139 5.99 4.69 -10.67
N ALA A 140 6.49 3.69 -9.93
CA ALA A 140 7.40 2.69 -10.50
C ALA A 140 6.73 1.85 -11.61
N ASP A 141 5.47 1.45 -11.43
CA ASP A 141 4.67 0.75 -12.46
C ASP A 141 4.40 1.59 -13.72
N SER A 142 4.43 2.92 -13.59
CA SER A 142 4.14 3.84 -14.71
C SER A 142 5.39 4.24 -15.49
N VAL A 143 6.54 4.31 -14.82
CA VAL A 143 7.80 4.78 -15.43
C VAL A 143 8.57 3.66 -16.13
N PHE A 144 8.46 2.41 -15.67
CA PHE A 144 9.27 1.28 -16.15
C PHE A 144 8.45 0.27 -16.98
#